data_AF-A0A2T2VRM7-F1
#
_entry.id   AF-A0A2T2VRM7-F1
#
_cell.length_a   1.000
_cell.length_b   1.000
_cell.length_c   1.000
_cell.angle_alpha   90.00
_cell.angle_beta   90.00
_cell.angle_gamma   90.00
#
_symmetry.space_group_name_H-M   'P 1'
#
loop_
_entity.id
_entity.type
_entity.pdbx_description
1 polymer ?
#
loop_
_entity_poly.entity_id
_entity_poly.type
_entity_poly.pdbx_seq_one_letter_code
_entity_poly.pdbx_strand_id
1 'polypeptide(L)'
;MIFYYLFNILVTNPIIEWIIHYSMHKYNIDFHKQHHLEVHKNQTEKEYYFLLIIPILYYTNYISLCIGSFNYVLTHSCIHFLPKYVDIELLEHHITHHKRPNYNFSVTSVFPDILFDTRYYKDIE
;
A
#
# COMPACT_ATOMS: atom_id res chain seq x y z
N MET A 1 -0.31 -12.32 24.10
CA MET A 1 -0.41 -10.90 23.66
C MET A 1 0.51 -10.57 22.49
N ILE A 2 1.82 -10.84 22.55
CA ILE A 2 2.74 -10.50 21.43
C ILE A 2 2.32 -11.15 20.10
N PHE A 3 1.97 -12.45 20.11
CA PHE A 3 1.50 -13.13 18.90
C PHE A 3 0.25 -12.51 18.27
N TYR A 4 -0.64 -11.92 19.08
CA TYR A 4 -1.81 -11.20 18.56
C TYR A 4 -1.39 -9.95 17.79
N TYR A 5 -0.45 -9.18 18.32
CA TYR A 5 0.06 -7.99 17.62
C TYR A 5 0.84 -8.37 16.36
N LEU A 6 1.69 -9.40 16.43
CA LEU A 6 2.42 -9.89 15.26
C LEU A 6 1.48 -10.39 14.16
N PHE A 7 0.46 -11.15 14.51
CA PHE A 7 -0.54 -11.61 13.54
C PHE A 7 -1.26 -10.42 12.88
N ASN A 8 -1.68 -9.43 13.66
CA ASN A 8 -2.34 -8.27 13.09
C ASN A 8 -1.41 -7.44 12.19
N ILE A 9 -0.15 -7.26 12.58
CA ILE A 9 0.82 -6.49 11.79
C ILE A 9 1.20 -7.19 10.50
N LEU A 10 1.43 -8.51 10.55
CA LEU A 10 1.97 -9.28 9.42
C LEU A 10 0.89 -9.86 8.51
N VAL A 11 -0.34 -10.04 9.00
CA VAL A 11 -1.42 -10.70 8.26
C VAL A 11 -2.63 -9.78 8.09
N THR A 12 -3.23 -9.32 9.20
CA THR A 12 -4.47 -8.54 9.14
C THR A 12 -4.27 -7.20 8.43
N ASN A 13 -3.20 -6.47 8.75
CA ASN A 13 -2.96 -5.13 8.22
C ASN A 13 -2.71 -5.13 6.70
N PRO A 14 -1.86 -6.01 6.12
CA PRO A 14 -1.74 -6.11 4.65
C PRO A 14 -3.06 -6.41 3.94
N ILE A 15 -3.95 -7.23 4.55
CA ILE A 15 -5.29 -7.48 3.99
C ILE A 15 -6.16 -6.22 4.06
N ILE A 16 -6.15 -5.49 5.18
CA ILE A 16 -6.92 -4.24 5.31
C ILE A 16 -6.43 -3.18 4.33
N GLU A 17 -5.11 -3.05 4.19
CA GLU A 17 -4.47 -2.21 3.19
C GLU A 17 -4.94 -2.56 1.78
N TRP A 18 -4.91 -3.84 1.42
CA TRP A 18 -5.43 -4.33 0.13
C TRP A 18 -6.89 -3.91 -0.06
N ILE A 19 -7.75 -4.12 0.94
CA ILE A 19 -9.18 -3.77 0.87
C ILE A 19 -9.36 -2.27 0.63
N ILE A 20 -8.62 -1.43 1.35
CA ILE A 20 -8.68 0.02 1.21
C ILE A 20 -8.23 0.42 -0.18
N HIS A 21 -7.08 -0.08 -0.65
CA HIS A 21 -6.53 0.30 -1.94
C HIS A 21 -7.36 -0.20 -3.11
N TYR A 22 -7.83 -1.44 -3.07
CA TYR A 22 -8.81 -1.97 -4.03
C TYR A 22 -10.08 -1.11 -4.06
N SER A 23 -10.59 -0.71 -2.89
CA SER A 23 -11.78 0.15 -2.80
C SER A 23 -11.52 1.53 -3.39
N MET A 24 -10.34 2.11 -3.20
CA MET A 24 -9.99 3.40 -3.82
C MET A 24 -10.06 3.34 -5.34
N HIS A 25 -9.59 2.24 -5.95
CA HIS A 25 -9.73 2.02 -7.39
C HIS A 25 -11.17 1.75 -7.81
N LYS A 26 -11.86 0.85 -7.10
CA LYS A 26 -13.25 0.48 -7.41
C LYS A 26 -14.21 1.68 -7.37
N TYR A 27 -14.00 2.59 -6.44
CA TYR A 27 -14.81 3.80 -6.28
C TYR A 27 -14.20 5.04 -6.97
N ASN A 28 -13.09 4.87 -7.70
CA ASN A 28 -12.40 5.93 -8.44
C ASN A 28 -12.16 7.19 -7.59
N ILE A 29 -11.56 7.01 -6.42
CA ILE A 29 -11.30 8.08 -5.45
C ILE A 29 -10.29 9.08 -6.03
N ASP A 30 -10.68 10.36 -6.05
CA ASP A 30 -9.98 11.41 -6.81
C ASP A 30 -8.51 11.59 -6.42
N PHE A 31 -8.18 11.62 -5.12
CA PHE A 31 -6.79 11.82 -4.68
C PHE A 31 -5.89 10.67 -5.12
N HIS A 32 -6.41 9.43 -5.08
CA HIS A 32 -5.65 8.25 -5.46
C HIS A 32 -5.43 8.20 -6.97
N LYS A 33 -6.45 8.57 -7.74
CA LYS A 33 -6.34 8.75 -9.18
C LYS A 33 -5.32 9.83 -9.54
N GLN A 34 -5.32 10.95 -8.83
CA GLN A 34 -4.36 12.03 -9.01
C GLN A 34 -2.94 11.54 -8.74
N HIS A 35 -2.72 10.77 -7.68
CA HIS A 35 -1.42 10.15 -7.39
C HIS A 35 -0.90 9.31 -8.57
N HIS A 36 -1.74 8.44 -9.15
CA HIS A 36 -1.37 7.66 -10.34
C HIS A 36 -0.96 8.56 -11.53
N LEU A 37 -1.69 9.66 -11.76
CA LEU A 37 -1.36 10.63 -12.82
C LEU A 37 -0.03 11.35 -12.56
N GLU A 38 0.27 11.69 -11.32
CA GLU A 38 1.53 12.33 -10.91
C GLU A 38 2.72 11.39 -11.09
N VAL A 39 2.57 10.12 -10.69
CA VAL A 39 3.59 9.09 -10.88
C VAL A 39 3.90 8.92 -12.37
N HIS A 40 2.90 8.86 -13.24
CA HIS A 40 3.11 8.79 -14.69
C HIS A 40 3.82 10.01 -15.28
N LYS A 41 3.68 11.19 -14.65
CA LYS A 41 4.35 12.42 -15.06
C LYS A 41 5.74 12.58 -14.43
N ASN A 42 6.20 11.64 -13.61
CA ASN A 42 7.38 11.77 -12.75
C ASN A 42 7.33 13.01 -11.84
N GLN A 43 6.13 13.35 -11.38
CA GLN A 43 5.84 14.51 -10.52
C GLN A 43 5.30 14.07 -9.15
N THR A 44 5.60 12.84 -8.71
CA THR A 44 5.03 12.25 -7.50
C THR A 44 5.19 13.17 -6.29
N GLU A 45 4.07 13.61 -5.73
CA GLU A 45 4.05 14.36 -4.47
C GLU A 45 3.89 13.43 -3.27
N LYS A 46 4.23 13.94 -2.07
CA LYS A 46 4.08 13.19 -0.82
C LYS A 46 2.61 13.12 -0.44
N GLU A 47 2.09 11.91 -0.27
CA GLU A 47 0.71 11.68 0.13
C GLU A 47 0.53 11.84 1.65
N TYR A 48 0.30 13.06 2.11
CA TYR A 48 0.10 13.33 3.54
C TYR A 48 -1.27 12.87 4.06
N TYR A 49 -2.23 12.57 3.19
CA TYR A 49 -3.61 12.23 3.58
C TYR A 49 -3.68 10.98 4.46
N PHE A 50 -2.86 9.96 4.17
CA PHE A 50 -2.79 8.74 4.96
C PHE A 50 -2.17 8.96 6.35
N LEU A 51 -1.48 10.08 6.60
CA LEU A 51 -1.00 10.42 7.94
C LEU A 51 -2.11 10.89 8.86
N LEU A 52 -3.23 11.39 8.33
CA LEU A 52 -4.32 11.94 9.14
C LEU A 52 -5.07 10.87 9.94
N ILE A 53 -5.09 9.62 9.47
CA ILE A 53 -5.78 8.52 10.17
C ILE A 53 -4.97 8.00 11.37
N ILE A 54 -3.65 8.16 11.35
CA ILE A 54 -2.74 7.59 12.36
C ILE A 54 -3.02 8.15 13.77
N PRO A 55 -3.13 9.49 13.98
CA PRO A 55 -3.47 10.05 15.29
C PRO A 55 -4.84 9.58 15.80
N ILE A 56 -5.82 9.41 14.91
CA ILE A 56 -7.17 8.94 15.27
C ILE A 56 -7.11 7.49 15.77
N LEU A 57 -6.40 6.62 15.04
CA LEU A 57 -6.21 5.21 15.43
C LEU A 57 -5.45 5.09 16.76
N TYR A 58 -4.45 5.93 16.97
CA TYR A 58 -3.72 5.99 18.24
C TYR A 58 -4.64 6.42 19.40
N TYR A 59 -5.37 7.52 19.23
CA TYR A 59 -6.28 8.06 20.26
C TYR A 59 -7.39 7.07 20.64
N THR A 60 -7.88 6.29 19.68
CA THR A 60 -8.93 5.27 19.87
C THR A 60 -8.38 3.89 20.26
N ASN A 61 -7.08 3.78 20.57
CA ASN A 61 -6.39 2.57 21.01
C ASN A 61 -6.36 1.41 19.99
N TYR A 62 -6.52 1.69 18.68
CA TYR A 62 -6.30 0.70 17.62
C TYR A 62 -4.81 0.60 17.24
N ILE A 63 -3.97 0.19 18.20
CA ILE A 63 -2.51 0.22 18.07
C ILE A 63 -1.99 -0.62 16.88
N SER A 64 -2.55 -1.82 16.63
CA SER A 64 -2.10 -2.64 15.50
C SER A 64 -2.36 -1.93 14.16
N LEU A 65 -3.53 -1.31 13.98
CA LEU A 65 -3.85 -0.54 12.77
C LEU A 65 -3.00 0.71 12.66
N CYS A 66 -2.71 1.39 13.78
CA CYS A 66 -1.80 2.53 13.80
C CYS A 66 -0.42 2.16 13.23
N ILE A 67 0.15 1.03 13.66
CA ILE A 67 1.43 0.52 13.16
C ILE A 67 1.31 0.14 11.67
N GLY A 68 0.22 -0.54 11.29
CA GLY A 68 -0.04 -0.91 9.89
C GLY A 68 -0.12 0.29 8.96
N SER A 69 -0.92 1.29 9.30
CA SER A 69 -1.06 2.53 8.53
C SER A 69 0.26 3.28 8.43
N PHE A 70 1.05 3.34 9.52
CA PHE A 70 2.38 3.95 9.47
C PHE A 70 3.32 3.17 8.55
N ASN A 71 3.32 1.83 8.62
CA ASN A 71 4.12 0.98 7.74
C ASN A 71 3.73 1.18 6.27
N TYR A 72 2.43 1.25 5.96
CA TYR A 72 1.93 1.54 4.63
C TYR A 72 2.47 2.86 4.09
N VAL A 73 2.31 3.96 4.85
CA VAL A 73 2.78 5.29 4.41
C VAL A 73 4.28 5.30 4.19
N LEU A 74 5.03 4.67 5.09
CA LEU A 74 6.48 4.58 5.00
C LEU A 74 6.91 3.79 3.76
N THR A 75 6.39 2.58 3.57
CA THR A 75 6.75 1.73 2.43
C THR A 75 6.34 2.37 1.11
N HIS A 76 5.12 2.91 1.00
CA HIS A 76 4.65 3.60 -0.20
C HIS A 76 5.54 4.79 -0.56
N SER A 77 5.88 5.61 0.44
CA SER A 77 6.78 6.75 0.24
C SER A 77 8.19 6.30 -0.17
N CYS A 78 8.72 5.26 0.46
CA CYS A 78 10.05 4.74 0.12
C CYS A 78 10.09 4.19 -1.30
N ILE A 79 9.04 3.52 -1.77
CA ILE A 79 8.95 3.03 -3.16
C ILE A 79 9.10 4.18 -4.16
N HIS A 80 8.42 5.29 -3.92
CA HIS A 80 8.42 6.43 -4.84
C HIS A 80 9.65 7.32 -4.75
N PHE A 81 10.10 7.63 -3.53
CA PHE A 81 11.15 8.63 -3.30
C PHE A 81 12.53 8.04 -3.07
N LEU A 82 12.60 6.79 -2.62
CA LEU A 82 13.83 6.13 -2.20
C LEU A 82 13.90 4.66 -2.68
N PRO A 83 13.59 4.35 -3.96
CA PRO A 83 13.38 2.98 -4.44
C PRO A 83 14.58 2.04 -4.21
N LYS A 84 15.80 2.58 -4.19
CA LYS A 84 17.03 1.82 -3.92
C LYS A 84 17.11 1.16 -2.54
N TYR A 85 16.24 1.55 -1.60
CA TYR A 85 16.21 1.01 -0.23
C TYR A 85 15.00 0.12 0.04
N VAL A 86 14.16 -0.13 -0.97
CA VAL A 86 13.01 -1.02 -0.85
C VAL A 86 13.38 -2.39 -1.40
N ASP A 87 12.78 -3.43 -0.83
CA ASP A 87 12.83 -4.78 -1.38
C ASP A 87 12.39 -4.77 -2.86
N ILE A 88 13.14 -5.48 -3.71
CA ILE A 88 12.94 -5.44 -5.16
C ILE A 88 11.57 -6.02 -5.56
N GLU A 89 11.09 -7.05 -4.85
CA GLU A 89 9.80 -7.67 -5.16
C GLU A 89 8.66 -6.67 -4.89
N LEU A 90 8.69 -5.96 -3.75
CA LEU A 90 7.70 -4.94 -3.42
C LEU A 90 7.76 -3.74 -4.38
N LEU A 91 8.97 -3.30 -4.73
CA LEU A 91 9.17 -2.22 -5.68
C LEU A 91 8.56 -2.59 -7.05
N GLU A 92 8.91 -3.74 -7.61
CA GLU A 92 8.39 -4.18 -8.91
C GLU A 92 6.88 -4.43 -8.86
N HIS A 93 6.38 -4.98 -7.76
CA HIS A 93 4.95 -5.21 -7.55
C HIS A 93 4.17 -3.89 -7.64
N HIS A 94 4.59 -2.85 -6.93
CA HIS A 94 3.91 -1.56 -6.89
C HIS A 94 4.13 -0.71 -8.16
N ILE A 95 5.31 -0.79 -8.78
CA ILE A 95 5.52 -0.14 -10.08
C ILE A 95 4.65 -0.80 -11.16
N THR A 96 4.45 -2.12 -11.07
CA THR A 96 3.51 -2.84 -11.95
C THR A 96 2.08 -2.39 -11.71
N HIS A 97 1.69 -2.14 -10.45
CA HIS A 97 0.40 -1.54 -10.11
C HIS A 97 0.18 -0.20 -10.82
N HIS A 98 1.17 0.71 -10.78
CA HIS A 98 1.06 1.98 -11.51
C HIS A 98 0.91 1.81 -13.02
N LYS A 99 1.48 0.77 -13.61
CA LYS A 99 1.31 0.47 -15.04
C LYS A 99 -0.02 -0.22 -15.35
N ARG A 100 -0.53 -1.00 -14.40
CA ARG A 100 -1.77 -1.79 -14.52
C ARG A 100 -2.60 -1.64 -13.25
N PRO A 101 -3.34 -0.52 -13.10
CA PRO A 101 -4.02 -0.17 -11.83
C PRO A 101 -5.08 -1.16 -11.35
N ASN A 102 -5.48 -2.12 -12.18
CA ASN A 102 -6.45 -3.17 -11.83
C ASN A 102 -5.82 -4.38 -11.11
N TYR A 103 -4.50 -4.37 -10.85
CA TYR A 103 -3.76 -5.47 -10.24
C TYR A 103 -2.77 -4.94 -9.19
N ASN A 104 -2.24 -5.80 -8.33
CA ASN A 104 -1.17 -5.50 -7.37
C ASN A 104 -1.54 -4.39 -6.37
N PHE A 105 -2.66 -4.54 -5.67
CA PHE A 105 -3.19 -3.51 -4.77
C PHE A 105 -2.43 -3.41 -3.44
N SER A 106 -1.69 -4.41 -3.02
CA SER A 106 -0.89 -4.34 -1.82
C SER A 106 0.48 -3.69 -2.06
N VAL A 107 0.94 -2.95 -1.07
CA VAL A 107 2.16 -2.16 -1.06
C VAL A 107 3.15 -2.69 -0.03
N THR A 108 2.68 -3.09 1.16
CA THR A 108 3.57 -3.58 2.24
C THR A 108 3.87 -5.08 2.18
N SER A 109 3.07 -5.84 1.44
CA SER A 109 3.28 -7.28 1.22
C SER A 109 2.59 -7.73 -0.05
N VAL A 110 3.16 -8.67 -0.79
CA VAL A 110 2.56 -9.21 -2.02
C VAL A 110 1.47 -10.26 -1.79
N PHE A 111 1.42 -10.87 -0.59
CA PHE A 111 0.57 -12.04 -0.37
C PHE A 111 -0.94 -11.77 -0.49
N PRO A 112 -1.50 -10.58 -0.11
CA PRO A 112 -2.93 -10.37 -0.26
C PRO A 112 -3.36 -10.41 -1.72
N ASP A 113 -2.54 -9.90 -2.64
CA ASP A 113 -2.81 -10.03 -4.07
C ASP A 113 -2.72 -11.47 -4.59
N ILE A 114 -1.89 -12.33 -3.98
CA ILE A 114 -1.91 -13.77 -4.27
C ILE A 114 -3.20 -14.39 -3.74
N LEU A 115 -3.59 -14.05 -2.51
CA LEU A 115 -4.77 -14.59 -1.83
C LEU A 115 -6.07 -14.24 -2.56
N PHE A 116 -6.17 -13.04 -3.13
CA PHE A 116 -7.35 -12.54 -3.83
C PHE A 116 -7.25 -12.63 -5.35
N ASP A 117 -6.23 -13.30 -5.89
CA ASP A 117 -6.00 -13.46 -7.34
C ASP A 117 -5.95 -12.13 -8.10
N THR A 118 -5.33 -11.12 -7.49
CA THR A 118 -5.09 -9.79 -8.08
C THR A 118 -3.62 -9.53 -8.38
N ARG A 119 -2.75 -10.53 -8.24
CA ARG A 119 -1.33 -10.41 -8.58
C ARG A 119 -1.12 -10.57 -10.09
N TYR A 120 -0.56 -9.54 -10.71
CA TYR A 120 -0.04 -9.57 -12.07
C TYR A 120 1.50 -9.69 -12.05
N TYR A 121 1.99 -10.74 -12.70
CA TYR A 121 3.40 -10.92 -13.01
C TYR A 121 3.64 -10.30 -14.37
N LYS A 122 4.65 -9.42 -14.48
CA LYS A 122 5.11 -8.98 -15.79
C LYS A 122 5.53 -10.23 -16.57
N ASP A 123 4.93 -10.48 -17.73
CA ASP A 123 5.43 -11.50 -18.65
C ASP A 123 6.89 -11.16 -18.95
N ILE A 124 7.78 -12.12 -18.73
CA ILE A 124 9.19 -12.01 -19.11
C ILE A 124 9.19 -12.05 -20.64
N GLU A 125 9.24 -10.88 -21.29
CA GLU A 125 9.67 -10.75 -22.68
C GLU A 125 11.19 -10.93 -22.79
#